data_AF-K1ZWH9-F1
#
_entry.id   AF-K1ZWH9-F1
#
_cell.length_a   1.000
_cell.length_b   1.000
_cell.length_c   1.000
_cell.angle_alpha   90.00
_cell.angle_beta   90.00
_cell.angle_gamma   90.00
#
_symmetry.space_group_name_H-M   'P 1'
#
loop_
_entity.id
_entity.type
_entity.pdbx_description
1 polymer ?
#
loop_
_entity_poly.entity_id
_entity_poly.type
_entity_poly.pdbx_seq_one_letter_code
_entity_poly.pdbx_strand_id
1 'polypeptide(L)'
;ARPDGVIISSIFIFCVLTLSAISRFFRATEIRIEEITFVDEASAQLWPLISGKKCHLVPLKPNAATECYTLKKREIEILYKITEPVAFVQVHLLDNRSDFFSPLKIKITRHNSDFIVHVQGAVAVANSLAYLSELLDPISIFLGLTRRNLMLQALKYLLWGEGEVGLVVYAILLRYWKWTPEDDVRPRIFLLSD
;
A
#
# COMPACT_ATOMS: atom_id res chain seq x y z
N ALA A 1 24.66 -42.40 -17.13
CA ALA A 1 24.72 -41.29 -16.15
C ALA A 1 23.92 -41.71 -14.92
N ARG A 2 24.44 -41.56 -13.70
CA ARG A 2 23.70 -41.90 -12.48
C ARG A 2 22.70 -40.78 -12.18
N PRO A 3 21.37 -41.03 -12.27
CA PRO A 3 20.36 -39.98 -12.14
C PRO A 3 20.25 -39.43 -10.71
N ASP A 4 20.79 -40.14 -9.71
CA ASP A 4 20.69 -39.78 -8.29
C ASP A 4 21.28 -38.41 -8.00
N GLY A 5 22.42 -38.07 -8.62
CA GLY A 5 23.05 -36.75 -8.45
C GLY A 5 22.20 -35.60 -8.99
N VAL A 6 21.48 -35.84 -10.10
CA VAL A 6 20.57 -34.85 -10.70
C VAL A 6 19.32 -34.68 -9.85
N ILE A 7 18.77 -35.78 -9.32
CA ILE A 7 17.59 -35.76 -8.44
C ILE A 7 17.90 -35.00 -7.14
N ILE A 8 19.01 -35.33 -6.45
CA ILE A 8 19.42 -34.66 -5.21
C ILE A 8 19.68 -33.17 -5.46
N SER A 9 20.39 -32.83 -6.54
CA SER A 9 20.67 -31.44 -6.90
C SER A 9 19.39 -30.66 -7.21
N SER A 10 18.42 -31.27 -7.90
CA SER A 10 17.16 -30.62 -8.25
C SER A 10 16.30 -30.36 -7.01
N ILE A 11 16.23 -31.32 -6.09
CA ILE A 11 15.54 -31.15 -4.80
C ILE A 11 16.22 -30.06 -3.97
N PHE A 12 17.55 -30.07 -3.89
CA PHE A 12 18.30 -29.06 -3.15
C PHE A 12 18.06 -27.65 -3.71
N ILE A 13 18.17 -27.47 -5.03
CA ILE A 13 17.88 -26.20 -5.71
C ILE A 13 16.44 -25.77 -5.42
N PHE A 14 15.47 -26.68 -5.56
CA PHE A 14 14.07 -26.37 -5.28
C PHE A 14 13.87 -25.90 -3.83
N CYS A 15 14.40 -26.63 -2.84
CA CYS A 15 14.32 -26.25 -1.43
C CYS A 15 14.94 -24.87 -1.16
N VAL A 16 16.13 -24.59 -1.71
CA VAL A 16 16.79 -23.29 -1.56
C VAL A 16 15.96 -22.17 -2.17
N LEU A 17 15.40 -22.38 -3.37
CA LEU A 17 14.51 -21.42 -4.02
C LEU A 17 13.24 -21.18 -3.20
N THR A 18 12.62 -22.25 -2.67
CA THR A 18 11.42 -22.15 -1.82
C THR A 18 11.71 -21.37 -0.53
N LEU A 19 12.76 -21.74 0.21
CA LEU A 19 13.13 -21.04 1.45
C LEU A 19 13.50 -19.58 1.19
N SER A 20 14.19 -19.30 0.08
CA SER A 20 14.52 -17.92 -0.32
C SER A 20 13.28 -17.12 -0.67
N ALA A 21 12.33 -17.70 -1.40
CA ALA A 21 11.05 -17.07 -1.74
C ALA A 21 10.22 -16.78 -0.49
N ILE A 22 10.15 -17.74 0.44
CA ILE A 22 9.47 -17.59 1.74
C ILE A 22 10.13 -16.46 2.54
N SER A 23 11.44 -16.48 2.69
CA SER A 23 12.19 -15.43 3.41
C SER A 23 11.96 -14.04 2.79
N ARG A 24 11.99 -13.95 1.46
CA ARG A 24 11.71 -12.71 0.72
C ARG A 24 10.27 -12.24 0.92
N PHE A 25 9.29 -13.14 0.92
CA PHE A 25 7.89 -12.81 1.19
C PHE A 25 7.69 -12.30 2.62
N PHE A 26 8.31 -12.97 3.60
CA PHE A 26 8.25 -12.55 5.00
C PHE A 26 8.84 -11.16 5.21
N ARG A 27 9.99 -10.87 4.58
CA ARG A 27 10.64 -9.55 4.58
C ARG A 27 9.85 -8.49 3.81
N ALA A 28 9.20 -8.85 2.70
CA ALA A 28 8.44 -7.90 1.89
C ALA A 28 7.16 -7.43 2.58
N THR A 29 6.58 -8.24 3.46
CA THR A 29 5.31 -7.93 4.15
C THR A 29 5.51 -7.34 5.54
N GLU A 30 6.75 -7.06 5.94
CA GLU A 30 7.05 -6.32 7.16
C GLU A 30 6.89 -4.81 6.88
N ILE A 31 6.09 -4.13 7.71
CA ILE A 31 6.00 -2.67 7.66
C ILE A 31 7.33 -2.14 8.17
N ARG A 32 8.20 -1.76 7.24
CA ARG A 32 9.43 -1.05 7.58
C ARG A 32 9.04 0.36 8.02
N ILE A 33 9.48 0.77 9.19
CA ILE A 33 9.30 2.14 9.67
C ILE A 33 10.12 3.04 8.74
N GLU A 34 9.43 3.73 7.83
CA GLU A 34 10.04 4.70 6.94
C GLU A 34 9.87 6.09 7.58
N GLU A 35 10.96 6.83 7.77
CA GLU A 35 10.84 8.20 8.25
C GLU A 35 10.06 9.02 7.21
N ILE A 36 9.07 9.79 7.67
CA ILE A 36 8.28 10.65 6.82
C ILE A 36 8.79 12.08 6.95
N THR A 37 8.94 12.71 5.80
CA THR A 37 9.27 14.13 5.68
C THR A 37 8.23 14.81 4.81
N PHE A 38 7.86 16.04 5.16
CA PHE A 38 6.97 16.84 4.32
C PHE A 38 7.79 17.61 3.29
N VAL A 39 7.27 17.71 2.06
CA VAL A 39 7.92 18.47 0.98
C VAL A 39 7.89 19.98 1.26
N ASP A 40 6.87 20.44 1.96
CA ASP A 40 6.65 21.84 2.30
C ASP A 40 5.86 21.99 3.61
N GLU A 41 5.93 23.17 4.21
CA GLU A 41 5.23 23.51 5.46
C GLU A 41 3.70 23.44 5.30
N ALA A 42 3.17 23.76 4.12
CA ALA A 42 1.74 23.67 3.87
C ALA A 42 1.23 22.22 3.99
N SER A 43 2.01 21.25 3.50
CA SER A 43 1.73 19.83 3.65
C SER A 43 1.75 19.40 5.11
N ALA A 44 2.71 19.91 5.89
CA ALA A 44 2.79 19.66 7.33
C ALA A 44 1.56 20.22 8.08
N GLN A 45 1.06 21.39 7.69
CA GLN A 45 -0.14 22.01 8.27
C GLN A 45 -1.43 21.27 7.90
N LEU A 46 -1.50 20.62 6.74
CA LEU A 46 -2.65 19.81 6.32
C LEU A 46 -2.68 18.44 6.98
N TRP A 47 -1.52 17.89 7.41
CA TRP A 47 -1.43 16.56 8.00
C TRP A 47 -2.37 16.34 9.20
N PRO A 48 -2.43 17.24 10.21
CA PRO A 48 -3.36 17.11 11.32
C PRO A 48 -4.85 17.14 10.93
N LEU A 49 -5.20 17.60 9.73
CA LEU A 49 -6.59 17.64 9.25
C LEU A 49 -7.05 16.30 8.68
N ILE A 50 -6.12 15.42 8.30
CA ILE A 50 -6.40 14.10 7.75
C ILE A 50 -6.06 12.95 8.70
N SER A 51 -5.23 13.21 9.72
CA SER A 51 -4.85 12.20 10.71
C SER A 51 -5.83 12.08 11.88
N GLY A 52 -5.94 10.87 12.43
CA GLY A 52 -6.73 10.56 13.63
C GLY A 52 -8.23 10.50 13.36
N LYS A 53 -8.66 9.54 12.54
CA LYS A 53 -10.07 9.26 12.20
C LYS A 53 -10.83 10.44 11.57
N LYS A 54 -10.14 11.28 10.78
CA LYS A 54 -10.75 12.47 10.14
C LYS A 54 -11.11 12.29 8.66
N CYS A 55 -10.60 11.24 8.02
CA CYS A 55 -10.82 11.01 6.61
C CYS A 55 -10.87 9.52 6.26
N HIS A 56 -11.32 9.22 5.05
CA HIS A 56 -11.23 7.90 4.42
C HIS A 56 -10.03 7.83 3.49
N LEU A 57 -9.27 6.72 3.53
CA LEU A 57 -8.11 6.52 2.66
C LEU A 57 -8.51 5.80 1.38
N VAL A 58 -8.22 6.40 0.22
CA VAL A 58 -8.48 5.82 -1.09
C VAL A 58 -7.19 5.84 -1.91
N PRO A 59 -6.52 4.69 -2.14
CA PRO A 59 -5.38 4.65 -3.04
C PRO A 59 -5.82 4.89 -4.48
N LEU A 60 -5.07 5.73 -5.19
CA LEU A 60 -5.23 5.96 -6.61
C LEU A 60 -3.92 5.74 -7.36
N LYS A 61 -4.04 5.42 -8.65
CA LYS A 61 -2.86 5.29 -9.51
C LYS A 61 -2.11 6.62 -9.57
N PRO A 62 -0.76 6.58 -9.64
CA PRO A 62 0.04 7.78 -9.88
C PRO A 62 -0.42 8.50 -11.15
N ASN A 63 -0.33 9.83 -11.13
CA ASN A 63 -0.68 10.69 -12.27
C ASN A 63 -2.14 10.56 -12.74
N ALA A 64 -3.07 10.19 -11.84
CA ALA A 64 -4.49 10.23 -12.16
C ALA A 64 -4.93 11.66 -12.50
N ALA A 65 -5.78 11.80 -13.51
CA ALA A 65 -6.35 13.08 -13.89
C ALA A 65 -7.24 13.64 -12.77
N THR A 66 -7.35 14.96 -12.68
CA THR A 66 -8.16 15.63 -11.64
C THR A 66 -9.62 15.15 -11.61
N GLU A 67 -10.18 14.85 -12.78
CA GLU A 67 -11.55 14.31 -12.90
C GLU A 67 -11.72 12.96 -12.21
N CYS A 68 -10.67 12.13 -12.14
CA CYS A 68 -10.71 10.83 -11.49
C CYS A 68 -11.01 10.92 -9.99
N TYR A 69 -10.53 11.96 -9.30
CA TYR A 69 -10.80 12.16 -7.86
C TYR A 69 -12.29 12.39 -7.63
N THR A 70 -12.90 13.29 -8.41
CA THR A 70 -14.32 13.63 -8.28
C THR A 70 -15.21 12.43 -8.64
N LEU A 71 -14.88 11.68 -9.69
CA LEU A 71 -15.61 10.48 -10.07
C LEU A 71 -15.52 9.40 -8.99
N LYS A 72 -14.30 9.11 -8.49
CA LYS A 72 -14.11 8.08 -7.46
C LYS A 72 -14.76 8.46 -6.14
N LYS A 73 -14.69 9.73 -5.73
CA LYS A 73 -15.43 10.24 -4.57
C LYS A 73 -16.92 9.96 -4.70
N ARG A 74 -17.51 10.40 -5.81
CA ARG A 74 -18.95 10.24 -6.06
C ARG A 74 -19.38 8.78 -6.04
N GLU A 75 -18.58 7.90 -6.63
CA GLU A 75 -18.81 6.45 -6.58
C GLU A 75 -18.86 5.94 -5.13
N ILE A 76 -17.88 6.32 -4.31
CA ILE A 76 -17.80 5.88 -2.91
C ILE A 76 -18.93 6.49 -2.07
N GLU A 77 -19.26 7.76 -2.25
CA GLU A 77 -20.38 8.43 -1.57
C GLU A 77 -21.71 7.74 -1.87
N ILE A 78 -21.98 7.37 -3.13
CA ILE A 78 -23.22 6.70 -3.52
C ILE A 78 -23.30 5.29 -2.94
N LEU A 79 -22.22 4.52 -3.04
CA LEU A 79 -22.21 3.11 -2.63
C LEU A 79 -22.12 2.92 -1.12
N TYR A 80 -21.35 3.77 -0.44
CA TYR A 80 -20.98 3.59 0.97
C TYR A 80 -21.52 4.68 1.90
N LYS A 81 -22.21 5.71 1.35
CA LYS A 81 -22.85 6.79 2.10
C LYS A 81 -21.92 7.52 3.06
N ILE A 82 -20.66 7.71 2.65
CA ILE A 82 -19.68 8.48 3.43
C ILE A 82 -19.95 9.98 3.29
N THR A 83 -19.66 10.74 4.35
CA THR A 83 -19.82 12.20 4.37
C THR A 83 -18.52 12.93 4.69
N GLU A 84 -17.58 12.20 5.28
CA GLU A 84 -16.30 12.66 5.75
C GLU A 84 -15.33 12.83 4.57
N PRO A 85 -14.30 13.68 4.71
CA PRO A 85 -13.30 13.89 3.67
C PRO A 85 -12.61 12.61 3.20
N VAL A 86 -12.19 12.59 1.94
CA VAL A 86 -11.37 11.52 1.38
C VAL A 86 -9.92 11.99 1.25
N ALA A 87 -8.97 11.16 1.69
CA ALA A 87 -7.55 11.29 1.38
C ALA A 87 -7.20 10.34 0.24
N PHE A 88 -7.03 10.90 -0.96
CA PHE A 88 -6.58 10.20 -2.15
C PHE A 88 -5.07 10.03 -2.11
N VAL A 89 -4.58 8.79 -1.98
CA VAL A 89 -3.15 8.52 -1.82
C VAL A 89 -2.55 8.03 -3.13
N GLN A 90 -1.54 8.76 -3.62
CA GLN A 90 -0.77 8.39 -4.81
C GLN A 90 0.67 8.07 -4.40
N VAL A 91 1.07 6.82 -4.65
CA VAL A 91 2.42 6.36 -4.28
C VAL A 91 3.30 6.24 -5.52
N HIS A 92 4.38 7.02 -5.53
CA HIS A 92 5.40 7.03 -6.56
C HIS A 92 6.61 6.22 -6.09
N LEU A 93 6.91 5.16 -6.85
CA LEU A 93 8.07 4.30 -6.59
C LEU A 93 9.38 5.06 -6.81
N LEU A 94 10.41 4.69 -6.06
CA LEU A 94 11.77 5.20 -6.22
C LEU A 94 12.36 4.68 -7.55
N ASP A 95 12.75 5.59 -8.44
CA ASP A 95 13.33 5.21 -9.75
C ASP A 95 14.72 4.54 -9.63
N ASN A 96 15.49 4.87 -8.59
CA ASN A 96 16.84 4.36 -8.38
C ASN A 96 16.93 3.46 -7.14
N ARG A 97 16.96 2.14 -7.33
CA ARG A 97 17.05 1.10 -6.27
C ARG A 97 18.35 1.12 -5.43
N SER A 98 19.23 2.09 -5.65
CA SER A 98 20.56 2.16 -5.04
C SER A 98 20.58 2.84 -3.66
N ASP A 99 19.56 3.65 -3.32
CA ASP A 99 19.42 4.23 -1.98
C ASP A 99 18.41 3.42 -1.14
N PHE A 100 18.93 2.49 -0.35
CA PHE A 100 18.13 1.57 0.49
C PHE A 100 17.43 2.24 1.69
N PHE A 101 17.65 3.54 1.90
CA PHE A 101 17.12 4.36 3.00
C PHE A 101 16.81 5.77 2.47
N SER A 102 15.67 5.93 1.79
CA SER A 102 15.13 7.25 1.47
C SER A 102 13.88 7.48 2.31
N PRO A 103 13.76 8.59 3.06
CA PRO A 103 12.53 8.91 3.77
C PRO A 103 11.38 9.11 2.78
N LEU A 104 10.16 8.73 3.17
CA LEU A 104 8.98 9.03 2.37
C LEU A 104 8.74 10.53 2.38
N LYS A 105 8.72 11.13 1.20
CA LYS A 105 8.39 12.55 1.02
C LYS A 105 6.92 12.68 0.74
N ILE A 106 6.20 13.34 1.65
CA ILE A 106 4.76 13.55 1.56
C ILE A 106 4.49 14.99 1.11
N LYS A 107 3.71 15.11 0.05
CA LYS A 107 3.10 16.37 -0.37
C LYS A 107 1.58 16.24 -0.28
N ILE A 108 0.94 17.14 0.45
CA ILE A 108 -0.51 17.15 0.61
C ILE A 108 -1.05 18.38 -0.09
N THR A 109 -2.08 18.19 -0.89
CA THR A 109 -2.81 19.28 -1.51
C THR A 109 -4.29 19.14 -1.23
N ARG A 110 -4.99 20.25 -1.06
CA ARG A 110 -6.43 20.27 -0.84
C ARG A 110 -7.14 20.27 -2.19
N HIS A 111 -8.12 19.39 -2.35
CA HIS A 111 -8.97 19.30 -3.53
C HIS A 111 -10.43 19.34 -3.08
N ASN A 112 -11.05 20.53 -3.15
CA ASN A 112 -12.38 20.80 -2.58
C ASN A 112 -12.43 20.49 -1.07
N SER A 113 -13.33 19.59 -0.65
CA SER A 113 -13.43 19.08 0.72
C SER A 113 -12.51 17.88 1.00
N ASP A 114 -11.74 17.43 0.01
CA ASP A 114 -10.86 16.27 0.07
C ASP A 114 -9.38 16.66 0.03
N PHE A 115 -8.53 15.64 0.12
CA PHE A 115 -7.09 15.78 0.13
C PHE A 115 -6.47 14.83 -0.88
N ILE A 116 -5.41 15.29 -1.53
CA ILE A 116 -4.55 14.48 -2.40
C ILE A 116 -3.19 14.39 -1.71
N VAL A 117 -2.78 13.17 -1.41
CA VAL A 117 -1.53 12.84 -0.72
C VAL A 117 -0.60 12.18 -1.72
N HIS A 118 0.40 12.92 -2.18
CA HIS A 118 1.48 12.39 -3.01
C HIS A 118 2.60 11.88 -2.12
N VAL A 119 2.97 10.63 -2.34
CA VAL A 119 3.99 9.90 -1.56
C VAL A 119 5.11 9.57 -2.51
N GLN A 120 6.28 10.13 -2.28
CA GLN A 120 7.47 9.90 -3.10
C GLN A 120 8.53 9.14 -2.29
N GLY A 121 9.38 8.41 -3.00
CA GLY A 121 10.47 7.65 -2.39
C GLY A 121 10.09 6.24 -1.95
N ALA A 122 8.91 5.76 -2.34
CA ALA A 122 8.42 4.45 -1.94
C ALA A 122 9.24 3.32 -2.56
N VAL A 123 9.71 2.38 -1.75
CA VAL A 123 10.34 1.14 -2.25
C VAL A 123 9.29 0.19 -2.82
N ALA A 124 8.09 0.16 -2.20
CA ALA A 124 6.98 -0.67 -2.61
C ALA A 124 5.65 0.03 -2.32
N VAL A 125 4.73 0.00 -3.30
CA VAL A 125 3.42 0.69 -3.20
C VAL A 125 2.60 0.17 -2.03
N ALA A 126 2.43 -1.15 -1.91
CA ALA A 126 1.59 -1.73 -0.87
C ALA A 126 2.12 -1.47 0.55
N ASN A 127 3.43 -1.57 0.76
CA ASN A 127 4.05 -1.28 2.05
C ASN A 127 3.86 0.18 2.44
N SER A 128 4.07 1.11 1.50
CA SER A 128 3.91 2.54 1.76
C SER A 128 2.47 2.89 2.09
N LEU A 129 1.49 2.28 1.39
CA LEU A 129 0.06 2.45 1.69
C LEU A 129 -0.31 1.88 3.06
N ALA A 130 0.18 0.69 3.40
CA ALA A 130 -0.08 0.08 4.70
C ALA A 130 0.53 0.93 5.83
N TYR A 131 1.77 1.40 5.65
CA TYR A 131 2.44 2.26 6.60
C TYR A 131 1.73 3.61 6.79
N LEU A 132 1.35 4.27 5.68
CA LEU A 132 0.59 5.52 5.75
C LEU A 132 -0.79 5.34 6.36
N SER A 133 -1.45 4.20 6.14
CA SER A 133 -2.70 3.87 6.81
C SER A 133 -2.53 3.85 8.33
N GLU A 134 -1.48 3.23 8.85
CA GLU A 134 -1.23 3.19 10.30
C GLU A 134 -0.93 4.58 10.88
N LEU A 135 -0.29 5.45 10.11
CA LEU A 135 0.06 6.80 10.57
C LEU A 135 -1.08 7.81 10.45
N LEU A 136 -1.86 7.73 9.37
CA LEU A 136 -3.04 8.56 9.18
C LEU A 136 -4.16 8.13 10.11
N ASP A 137 -4.24 6.84 10.40
CA ASP A 137 -5.33 6.23 11.14
C ASP A 137 -6.70 6.66 10.57
N PRO A 138 -7.05 6.25 9.34
CA PRO A 138 -8.29 6.68 8.69
C PRO A 138 -9.53 6.01 9.31
N ILE A 139 -10.71 6.55 8.99
CA ILE A 139 -12.00 5.93 9.35
C ILE A 139 -12.17 4.60 8.60
N SER A 140 -11.90 4.61 7.30
CA SER A 140 -11.90 3.41 6.47
C SER A 140 -10.92 3.51 5.31
N ILE A 141 -10.60 2.36 4.73
CA ILE A 141 -9.66 2.19 3.63
C ILE A 141 -10.42 1.52 2.48
N PHE A 142 -10.43 2.14 1.31
CA PHE A 142 -11.09 1.61 0.12
C PHE A 142 -10.05 1.10 -0.89
N LEU A 143 -9.85 -0.21 -0.93
CA LEU A 143 -8.85 -0.86 -1.77
C LEU A 143 -9.48 -1.42 -3.04
N GLY A 144 -9.07 -0.89 -4.19
CA GLY A 144 -9.46 -1.44 -5.50
C GLY A 144 -8.75 -2.77 -5.79
N LEU A 145 -9.54 -3.76 -6.22
CA LEU A 145 -9.09 -5.06 -6.73
C LEU A 145 -9.21 -5.06 -8.25
N THR A 146 -8.15 -5.52 -8.91
CA THR A 146 -8.16 -5.71 -10.36
C THR A 146 -8.85 -7.03 -10.69
N ARG A 147 -9.79 -7.06 -11.65
CA ARG A 147 -10.52 -8.27 -12.14
C ARG A 147 -9.63 -9.36 -12.82
N ARG A 148 -8.34 -9.44 -12.50
CA ARG A 148 -7.39 -10.39 -13.09
C ARG A 148 -7.19 -11.57 -12.14
N ASN A 149 -6.56 -12.64 -12.64
CA ASN A 149 -6.27 -13.82 -11.83
C ASN A 149 -5.34 -13.46 -10.65
N LEU A 150 -5.90 -13.52 -9.43
CA LEU A 150 -5.27 -13.09 -8.18
C LEU A 150 -3.91 -13.75 -7.94
N MET A 151 -3.79 -15.05 -8.23
CA MET A 151 -2.56 -15.82 -7.99
C MET A 151 -1.42 -15.34 -8.91
N LEU A 152 -1.73 -15.05 -10.16
CA LEU A 152 -0.79 -14.49 -11.14
C LEU A 152 -0.34 -13.08 -10.74
N GLN A 153 -1.23 -12.27 -10.16
CA GLN A 153 -0.89 -10.93 -9.71
C GLN A 153 -0.07 -10.90 -8.42
N ALA A 154 -0.34 -11.79 -7.47
CA ALA A 154 0.47 -11.95 -6.27
C ALA A 154 1.89 -12.40 -6.62
N LEU A 155 2.04 -13.34 -7.56
CA LEU A 155 3.34 -13.75 -8.09
C LEU A 155 4.06 -12.60 -8.79
N LYS A 156 3.35 -11.79 -9.58
CA LYS A 156 3.93 -10.61 -10.22
C LYS A 156 4.39 -9.56 -9.21
N TYR A 157 3.62 -9.34 -8.14
CA TYR A 157 4.04 -8.46 -7.05
C TYR A 157 5.30 -8.98 -6.35
N LEU A 158 5.38 -10.27 -6.05
CA LEU A 158 6.56 -10.88 -5.41
C LEU A 158 7.83 -10.72 -6.27
N LEU A 159 7.70 -10.88 -7.59
CA LEU A 159 8.82 -10.90 -8.53
C LEU A 159 9.21 -9.49 -9.02
N TRP A 160 8.24 -8.60 -9.24
CA TRP A 160 8.44 -7.28 -9.87
C TRP A 160 7.95 -6.09 -9.04
N GLY A 161 7.28 -6.30 -7.90
CA GLY A 161 6.65 -5.22 -7.12
C GLY A 161 5.40 -4.61 -7.77
N GLU A 162 4.99 -5.15 -8.92
CA GLU A 162 3.86 -4.70 -9.74
C GLU A 162 2.81 -5.81 -9.75
N GLY A 163 1.65 -5.59 -9.11
CA GLY A 163 0.61 -6.61 -9.02
C GLY A 163 -0.67 -6.09 -8.38
N GLU A 164 -1.41 -6.96 -7.69
CA GLU A 164 -2.68 -6.63 -7.05
C GLU A 164 -2.46 -5.94 -5.72
N VAL A 165 -2.21 -4.63 -5.78
CA VAL A 165 -1.86 -3.80 -4.63
C VAL A 165 -2.89 -3.90 -3.51
N GLY A 166 -4.19 -3.91 -3.82
CA GLY A 166 -5.25 -3.95 -2.82
C GLY A 166 -5.18 -5.19 -1.90
N LEU A 167 -5.06 -6.39 -2.45
CA LEU A 167 -4.93 -7.61 -1.64
C LEU A 167 -3.63 -7.65 -0.85
N VAL A 168 -2.53 -7.14 -1.41
CA VAL A 168 -1.26 -7.12 -0.71
C VAL A 168 -1.30 -6.14 0.47
N VAL A 169 -1.88 -4.94 0.30
CA VAL A 169 -2.10 -3.99 1.40
C VAL A 169 -2.93 -4.63 2.50
N TYR A 170 -4.05 -5.28 2.14
CA TYR A 170 -4.89 -6.00 3.09
C TYR A 170 -4.11 -7.08 3.88
N ALA A 171 -3.31 -7.90 3.19
CA ALA A 171 -2.51 -8.94 3.82
C ALA A 171 -1.44 -8.37 4.76
N ILE A 172 -0.79 -7.26 4.38
CA ILE A 172 0.20 -6.57 5.23
C ILE A 172 -0.47 -6.03 6.49
N LEU A 173 -1.59 -5.31 6.35
CA LEU A 173 -2.32 -4.74 7.48
C LEU A 173 -2.83 -5.81 8.44
N LEU A 174 -3.48 -6.86 7.93
CA LEU A 174 -3.93 -7.97 8.78
C LEU A 174 -2.78 -8.64 9.53
N ARG A 175 -1.66 -8.87 8.83
CA ARG A 175 -0.49 -9.47 9.45
C ARG A 175 0.05 -8.55 10.55
N TYR A 176 0.15 -7.25 10.30
CA TYR A 176 0.62 -6.28 11.28
C TYR A 176 -0.31 -6.20 12.50
N TRP A 177 -1.61 -6.06 12.29
CA TRP A 177 -2.61 -5.98 13.37
C TRP A 177 -2.69 -7.24 14.23
N LYS A 178 -2.34 -8.41 13.70
CA LYS A 178 -2.27 -9.65 14.49
C LYS A 178 -1.23 -9.59 15.62
N TRP A 179 -0.18 -8.77 15.45
CA TRP A 179 0.95 -8.69 16.40
C TRP A 179 0.99 -7.37 17.19
N THR A 180 0.12 -6.42 16.86
CA THR A 180 0.10 -5.09 17.50
C THR A 180 -1.16 -4.96 18.35
N PRO A 181 -1.08 -4.46 19.59
CA PRO A 181 -2.26 -4.26 20.43
C PRO A 181 -3.29 -3.35 19.75
N GLU A 182 -4.57 -3.58 20.06
CA GLU A 182 -5.67 -2.73 19.63
C GLU A 182 -5.85 -1.61 20.68
N ASP A 183 -5.16 -0.49 20.48
CA ASP A 183 -5.28 0.68 21.35
C ASP A 183 -6.56 1.51 21.03
N ASP A 184 -7.09 1.37 19.81
CA ASP A 184 -8.35 1.97 19.32
C ASP A 184 -8.97 1.12 18.19
N VAL A 185 -10.20 1.43 17.78
CA VAL A 185 -10.94 0.80 16.68
C VAL A 185 -10.15 0.94 15.37
N ARG A 186 -9.66 -0.18 14.85
CA ARG A 186 -8.92 -0.22 13.58
C ARG A 186 -9.77 0.30 12.40
N PRO A 187 -9.16 0.91 11.37
CA PRO A 187 -9.85 1.33 10.16
C PRO A 187 -10.61 0.18 9.50
N ARG A 188 -11.83 0.43 9.01
CA ARG A 188 -12.58 -0.58 8.23
C ARG A 188 -11.95 -0.72 6.85
N ILE A 189 -11.73 -1.96 6.38
CA ILE A 189 -11.20 -2.20 5.03
C ILE A 189 -12.35 -2.61 4.09
N PHE A 190 -12.56 -1.85 3.04
CA PHE A 190 -13.45 -2.17 1.94
C PHE A 190 -12.63 -2.63 0.74
N LEU A 191 -12.87 -3.87 0.30
CA LEU A 191 -12.33 -4.40 -0.95
C LEU A 191 -13.34 -4.15 -2.06
N LEU A 192 -12.97 -3.31 -3.03
CA LEU A 192 -13.78 -2.93 -4.16
C LEU A 192 -13.36 -3.75 -5.37
N SER A 193 -14.24 -4.56 -5.94
CA SER A 193 -14.01 -5.04 -7.30
C SER A 193 -14.34 -3.89 -8.24
N ASP A 194 -13.34 -3.37 -8.97
CA ASP A 194 -13.63 -2.64 -10.22
C ASP A 194 -14.36 -3.59 -11.17
#